data_AF-A0A2E9PPL3-F1
#
_entry.id   AF-A0A2E9PPL3-F1
#
_cell.length_a   1.000
_cell.length_b   1.000
_cell.length_c   1.000
_cell.angle_alpha   90.00
_cell.angle_beta   90.00
_cell.angle_gamma   90.00
#
_symmetry.space_group_name_H-M   'P 1'
#
loop_
_entity.id
_entity.type
_entity.pdbx_description
1 polymer ?
#
loop_
_entity_poly.entity_id
_entity_poly.type
_entity_poly.pdbx_seq_one_letter_code
_entity_poly.pdbx_strand_id
1 'polypeptide(L)'
;MLACINSLRKVMENMKGFWVIVVMIIVLVSFFMLSRYLVKRVEMGEGDMVLPVLDEEENVLYESAAKFRMHMKFLDEYDDALAVAIESQNWDAISKYAMLLKNTSPLIFTGKRKVELPKEFVLLDTSFHFQSLAVVEASESREMVRLNIEYEKLQQTCDECHEKYKKKE
;
A
#
# COMPACT_ATOMS: atom_id res chain seq x y z
N MET A 1 -56.28 11.60 -30.54
CA MET A 1 -56.30 11.18 -29.12
C MET A 1 -55.47 9.92 -28.83
N LEU A 2 -55.51 8.85 -29.63
CA LEU A 2 -54.71 7.63 -29.37
C LEU A 2 -53.18 7.84 -29.33
N ALA A 3 -52.62 8.73 -30.15
CA ALA A 3 -51.16 8.96 -30.20
C ALA A 3 -50.58 9.59 -28.91
N CYS A 4 -51.32 10.50 -28.25
CA CYS A 4 -50.89 11.10 -26.98
C CYS A 4 -50.89 10.09 -25.82
N ILE A 5 -51.87 9.17 -25.79
CA ILE A 5 -51.97 8.14 -24.74
C ILE A 5 -50.82 7.13 -24.85
N ASN A 6 -50.43 6.76 -26.07
CA ASN A 6 -49.29 5.86 -26.30
C ASN A 6 -47.94 6.52 -25.97
N SER A 7 -47.79 7.83 -26.21
CA SER A 7 -46.59 8.59 -25.84
C SER A 7 -46.43 8.70 -24.32
N LEU A 8 -47.51 9.04 -23.60
CA LEU A 8 -47.51 9.13 -22.13
C LEU A 8 -47.24 7.77 -21.46
N ARG A 9 -47.79 6.68 -22.02
CA ARG A 9 -47.54 5.30 -21.54
C ARG A 9 -46.06 4.92 -21.68
N LYS A 10 -45.44 5.22 -22.83
CA LYS A 10 -44.02 4.92 -23.09
C LYS A 10 -43.08 5.72 -22.18
N VAL A 11 -43.41 6.98 -21.89
CA VAL A 11 -42.65 7.81 -20.93
C VAL A 11 -42.77 7.26 -19.51
N MET A 12 -43.97 6.86 -19.08
CA MET A 12 -44.19 6.23 -17.78
C MET A 12 -43.47 4.88 -17.63
N GLU A 13 -43.43 4.04 -18.66
CA GLU A 13 -42.70 2.77 -18.64
C GLU A 13 -41.18 2.99 -18.55
N ASN A 14 -40.65 3.97 -19.28
CA ASN A 14 -39.23 4.35 -19.21
C ASN A 14 -38.84 4.95 -17.84
N MET A 15 -39.72 5.75 -17.22
CA MET A 15 -39.49 6.29 -15.87
C MET A 15 -39.51 5.18 -14.80
N LYS A 16 -40.40 4.19 -14.93
CA LYS A 16 -40.43 3.02 -14.05
C LYS A 16 -39.17 2.17 -14.19
N GLY A 17 -38.72 1.91 -15.42
CA GLY A 17 -37.47 1.20 -15.69
C GLY A 17 -36.27 1.94 -15.10
N PHE A 18 -36.20 3.25 -15.27
CA PHE A 18 -35.16 4.09 -14.67
C PHE A 18 -35.17 4.01 -13.14
N TRP A 19 -36.35 4.06 -12.52
CA TRP A 19 -36.48 3.98 -11.06
C TRP A 19 -36.06 2.60 -10.51
N VAL A 20 -36.35 1.51 -11.22
CA VAL A 20 -35.90 0.16 -10.87
C VAL A 20 -34.37 0.06 -10.92
N ILE A 21 -33.74 0.65 -11.94
CA ILE A 21 -32.27 0.69 -12.06
C ILE A 21 -31.64 1.46 -10.89
N VAL A 22 -32.21 2.61 -10.53
CA VAL A 22 -31.71 3.42 -9.39
C VAL A 22 -31.81 2.65 -8.08
N VAL A 23 -32.93 1.98 -7.82
CA VAL A 23 -33.10 1.15 -6.61
C VAL A 23 -32.10 -0.01 -6.59
N MET A 24 -31.88 -0.68 -7.72
CA MET A 24 -30.87 -1.74 -7.83
C MET A 24 -29.46 -1.23 -7.52
N ILE A 25 -29.08 -0.05 -8.02
CA ILE A 25 -27.76 0.54 -7.74
C ILE A 25 -27.60 0.83 -6.25
N ILE A 26 -28.61 1.40 -5.59
CA ILE A 26 -28.55 1.71 -4.15
C ILE A 26 -28.38 0.43 -3.33
N VAL A 27 -29.10 -0.64 -3.67
CA VAL A 27 -28.97 -1.95 -2.99
C VAL A 27 -27.59 -2.55 -3.23
N LEU A 28 -27.07 -2.51 -4.47
CA LEU A 28 -25.75 -3.04 -4.80
C LEU A 28 -24.63 -2.28 -4.10
N VAL A 29 -24.69 -0.95 -4.05
CA VAL A 29 -23.72 -0.12 -3.34
C VAL A 29 -23.78 -0.37 -1.83
N SER A 30 -24.99 -0.47 -1.26
CA SER A 30 -25.16 -0.79 0.17
C SER A 30 -24.61 -2.18 0.51
N PHE A 31 -24.86 -3.17 -0.36
CA PHE A 31 -24.34 -4.53 -0.20
C PHE A 31 -22.82 -4.58 -0.34
N PHE A 32 -22.25 -3.82 -1.28
CA PHE A 32 -20.80 -3.71 -1.46
C PHE A 32 -20.12 -3.05 -0.26
N MET A 33 -20.69 -1.97 0.27
CA MET A 33 -20.22 -1.32 1.49
C MET A 33 -20.32 -2.25 2.70
N LEU A 34 -21.41 -3.00 2.82
CA LEU A 34 -21.60 -3.97 3.89
C LEU A 34 -20.63 -5.16 3.78
N SER A 35 -20.37 -5.65 2.56
CA SER A 35 -19.37 -6.69 2.29
C SER A 35 -17.98 -6.22 2.72
N ARG A 36 -17.57 -5.00 2.37
CA ARG A 36 -16.30 -4.43 2.84
C ARG A 36 -16.26 -4.25 4.36
N TYR A 37 -17.37 -3.85 4.97
CA TYR A 37 -17.46 -3.74 6.43
C TYR A 37 -17.36 -5.09 7.14
N LEU A 38 -17.95 -6.15 6.58
CA LEU A 38 -17.84 -7.51 7.11
C LEU A 38 -16.46 -8.12 6.89
N VAL A 39 -15.84 -7.94 5.72
CA VAL A 39 -14.44 -8.34 5.47
C VAL A 39 -13.51 -7.66 6.48
N LYS A 40 -13.67 -6.34 6.69
CA LYS A 40 -12.92 -5.60 7.71
C LYS A 40 -13.16 -6.12 9.14
N ARG A 41 -14.38 -6.61 9.47
CA ARG A 41 -14.65 -7.23 10.77
C ARG A 41 -14.06 -8.64 10.91
N VAL A 42 -14.04 -9.42 9.83
CA VAL A 42 -13.44 -10.76 9.81
C VAL A 42 -11.92 -10.67 9.95
N GLU A 43 -11.29 -9.68 9.30
CA GLU A 43 -9.86 -9.35 9.52
C GLU A 43 -9.56 -8.93 10.96
N MET A 44 -10.54 -8.37 11.68
CA MET A 44 -10.42 -8.04 13.11
C MET A 44 -10.81 -9.18 14.06
N GLY A 45 -11.33 -10.30 13.54
CA GLY A 45 -11.98 -11.36 14.32
C GLY A 45 -11.21 -12.67 14.41
N GLU A 46 -10.19 -12.89 13.58
CA GLU A 46 -9.51 -14.19 13.49
C GLU A 46 -7.99 -13.99 13.26
N GLY A 47 -7.25 -13.84 14.36
CA GLY A 47 -5.78 -13.83 14.35
C GLY A 47 -5.18 -12.66 15.10
N ASP A 48 -4.82 -12.91 16.36
CA ASP A 48 -4.09 -12.05 17.28
C ASP A 48 -4.74 -10.71 17.66
N MET A 49 -5.38 -10.75 18.83
CA MET A 49 -5.42 -9.61 19.75
C MET A 49 -3.97 -9.25 20.13
N VAL A 50 -3.26 -8.54 19.25
CA VAL A 50 -2.11 -7.74 19.66
C VAL A 50 -2.69 -6.65 20.54
N LEU A 51 -2.58 -6.86 21.86
CA LEU A 51 -2.81 -5.86 22.88
C LEU A 51 -2.24 -4.53 22.35
N PRO A 52 -3.05 -3.46 22.21
CA PRO A 52 -2.49 -2.17 21.87
C PRO A 52 -1.61 -1.79 23.05
N VAL A 53 -0.31 -2.01 22.91
CA VAL A 53 0.68 -1.31 23.73
C VAL A 53 0.38 0.15 23.44
N LEU A 54 -0.32 0.79 24.37
CA LEU A 54 -0.55 2.22 24.43
C LEU A 54 0.80 2.86 24.70
N ASP A 55 1.63 2.87 23.66
CA ASP A 55 2.76 3.78 23.57
C ASP A 55 2.16 5.12 23.09
N GLU A 56 1.35 5.74 23.96
CA GLU A 56 0.88 7.13 23.86
C GLU A 56 2.02 8.10 24.20
N GLU A 57 3.22 7.79 23.74
CA GLU A 57 4.25 8.81 23.54
C GLU A 57 3.83 9.54 22.27
N GLU A 58 3.54 10.84 22.37
CA GLU A 58 3.12 11.71 21.26
C GLU A 58 4.04 11.48 20.07
N ASN A 59 3.61 10.61 19.14
CA ASN A 59 4.52 10.09 18.15
C ASN A 59 4.66 11.13 17.04
N VAL A 60 5.71 11.95 17.17
CA VAL A 60 5.96 13.08 16.28
C VAL A 60 6.01 12.63 14.82
N LEU A 61 6.42 11.38 14.57
CA LEU A 61 6.69 10.85 13.24
C LEU A 61 5.47 10.29 12.50
N TYR A 62 4.45 9.74 13.17
CA TYR A 62 3.33 9.08 12.49
C TYR A 62 1.98 9.29 13.19
N GLU A 63 0.91 9.35 12.41
CA GLU A 63 -0.47 9.47 12.91
C GLU A 63 -0.98 8.17 13.54
N SER A 64 -0.48 7.02 13.08
CA SER A 64 -0.88 5.70 13.58
C SER A 64 0.30 4.74 13.60
N ALA A 65 0.77 4.40 14.80
CA ALA A 65 1.85 3.43 15.01
C ALA A 65 1.54 2.07 14.38
N ALA A 66 0.32 1.58 14.58
CA ALA A 66 -0.10 0.27 14.09
C ALA A 66 -0.07 0.21 12.56
N LYS A 67 -0.60 1.24 11.89
CA LYS A 67 -0.59 1.32 10.42
C LYS A 67 0.83 1.44 9.87
N PHE A 68 1.65 2.28 10.48
CA PHE A 68 3.05 2.42 10.10
C PHE A 68 3.82 1.10 10.25
N ARG A 69 3.71 0.42 11.40
CA ARG A 69 4.34 -0.88 11.65
C ARG A 69 3.92 -1.96 10.66
N MET A 70 2.62 -2.05 10.37
CA MET A 70 2.11 -3.02 9.39
C MET A 70 2.72 -2.78 8.00
N HIS A 71 2.82 -1.53 7.55
CA HIS A 71 3.42 -1.23 6.27
C HIS A 71 4.94 -1.45 6.24
N MET A 72 5.65 -1.16 7.34
CA MET A 72 7.07 -1.51 7.45
C MET A 72 7.30 -3.02 7.38
N LYS A 73 6.39 -3.83 7.95
CA LYS A 73 6.47 -5.29 7.82
C LYS A 73 6.36 -5.77 6.37
N PHE A 74 5.50 -5.15 5.56
CA PHE A 74 5.44 -5.50 4.13
C PHE A 74 6.72 -5.15 3.37
N LEU A 75 7.38 -4.04 3.72
CA LEU A 75 8.68 -3.68 3.15
C LEU A 75 9.75 -4.72 3.51
N ASP A 76 9.79 -5.14 4.78
CA ASP A 76 10.67 -6.19 5.30
C ASP A 76 10.47 -7.51 4.52
N GLU A 77 9.22 -7.94 4.36
CA GLU A 77 8.87 -9.14 3.60
C GLU A 77 9.28 -9.05 2.11
N TYR A 78 9.23 -7.85 1.51
CA TYR A 78 9.70 -7.66 0.13
C TYR A 78 11.21 -7.69 0.01
N ASP A 79 11.94 -7.14 0.98
CA ASP A 79 13.40 -7.18 1.02
C ASP A 79 13.90 -8.61 1.23
N ASP A 80 13.35 -9.35 2.19
CA ASP A 80 13.66 -10.76 2.41
C ASP A 80 13.41 -11.61 1.15
N ALA A 81 12.28 -11.40 0.48
CA ALA A 81 11.95 -12.12 -0.74
C ALA A 81 12.87 -11.72 -1.91
N LEU A 82 13.34 -10.47 -1.96
CA LEU A 82 14.34 -10.02 -2.92
C LEU A 82 15.69 -10.69 -2.67
N ALA A 83 16.16 -10.77 -1.42
CA ALA A 83 17.40 -11.47 -1.06
C ALA A 83 17.38 -12.93 -1.56
N VAL A 84 16.31 -13.66 -1.24
CA VAL A 84 16.13 -15.06 -1.68
C VAL A 84 16.09 -15.17 -3.21
N ALA A 85 15.46 -14.20 -3.88
CA ALA A 85 15.40 -14.17 -5.35
C ALA A 85 16.79 -13.91 -5.98
N ILE A 86 17.60 -13.04 -5.38
CA ILE A 86 18.98 -12.75 -5.80
C ILE A 86 19.86 -14.00 -5.65
N GLU A 87 19.80 -14.67 -4.49
CA GLU A 87 20.56 -15.89 -4.22
C GLU A 87 20.21 -17.01 -5.21
N SER A 88 18.93 -17.17 -5.52
CA SER A 88 18.43 -18.15 -6.49
C SER A 88 18.53 -17.70 -7.95
N GLN A 89 19.00 -16.46 -8.21
CA GLN A 89 19.06 -15.83 -9.52
C GLN A 89 17.72 -15.87 -10.30
N ASN A 90 16.61 -15.78 -9.58
CA ASN A 90 15.28 -15.77 -10.17
C ASN A 90 14.95 -14.36 -10.66
N TRP A 91 15.34 -14.04 -11.89
CA TRP A 91 15.20 -12.70 -12.49
C TRP A 91 13.78 -12.13 -12.47
N ASP A 92 12.76 -12.97 -12.66
CA ASP A 92 11.37 -12.51 -12.63
C ASP A 92 10.94 -12.12 -11.22
N ALA A 93 11.37 -12.90 -10.21
CA ALA A 93 11.14 -12.59 -8.81
C ALA A 93 11.94 -11.36 -8.35
N ILE A 94 13.21 -11.23 -8.77
CA ILE A 94 14.05 -10.05 -8.50
C ILE A 94 13.35 -8.80 -9.01
N SER A 95 12.95 -8.78 -10.28
CA SER A 95 12.27 -7.63 -10.90
C SER A 95 10.97 -7.29 -10.17
N LYS A 96 10.16 -8.31 -9.84
CA LYS A 96 8.91 -8.14 -9.08
C LYS A 96 9.16 -7.48 -7.72
N TYR A 97 10.05 -8.01 -6.90
CA TYR A 97 10.26 -7.49 -5.54
C TYR A 97 10.98 -6.15 -5.53
N ALA A 98 11.93 -5.93 -6.44
CA ALA A 98 12.56 -4.62 -6.63
C ALA A 98 11.52 -3.54 -7.03
N MET A 99 10.57 -3.87 -7.92
CA MET A 99 9.47 -2.96 -8.28
C MET A 99 8.54 -2.69 -7.10
N LEU A 100 8.24 -3.69 -6.26
CA LEU A 100 7.40 -3.51 -5.07
C LEU A 100 8.07 -2.57 -4.06
N LEU A 101 9.37 -2.73 -3.81
CA LEU A 101 10.16 -1.81 -2.97
C LEU A 101 10.15 -0.39 -3.55
N LYS A 102 10.46 -0.23 -4.85
CA LYS A 102 10.46 1.07 -5.53
C LYS A 102 9.12 1.80 -5.44
N ASN A 103 8.02 1.07 -5.58
CA ASN A 103 6.67 1.64 -5.56
C ASN A 103 6.16 1.94 -4.14
N THR A 104 6.96 1.63 -3.12
CA THR A 104 6.61 1.81 -1.72
C THR A 104 7.41 2.95 -1.11
N SER A 105 6.74 3.87 -0.41
CA SER A 105 7.39 4.99 0.30
C SER A 105 7.03 4.95 1.78
N PRO A 106 8.01 4.74 2.68
CA PRO A 106 7.85 4.94 4.11
C PRO A 106 7.17 6.23 4.53
N LEU A 107 7.39 7.35 3.82
CA LEU A 107 6.74 8.63 4.15
C LEU A 107 5.22 8.57 4.06
N ILE A 108 4.67 7.88 3.05
CA ILE A 108 3.21 7.79 2.87
C ILE A 108 2.56 7.09 4.08
N PHE A 109 3.27 6.15 4.69
CA PHE A 109 2.76 5.36 5.80
C PHE A 109 2.70 6.13 7.11
N THR A 110 3.41 7.26 7.22
CA THR A 110 3.34 8.13 8.39
C THR A 110 1.97 8.81 8.54
N GLY A 111 1.23 8.99 7.45
CA GLY A 111 -0.01 9.79 7.41
C GLY A 111 0.23 11.31 7.41
N LYS A 112 1.46 11.77 7.67
CA LYS A 112 1.80 13.19 7.77
C LYS A 112 2.25 13.76 6.42
N ARG A 113 2.12 15.08 6.25
CA ARG A 113 2.72 15.77 5.09
C ARG A 113 4.23 15.86 5.26
N LYS A 114 4.98 15.87 4.15
CA LYS A 114 6.45 15.97 4.16
C LYS A 114 7.01 17.14 4.98
N VAL A 115 6.29 18.27 5.02
CA VAL A 115 6.69 19.47 5.78
C VAL A 115 6.56 19.32 7.29
N GLU A 116 5.82 18.31 7.76
CA GLU A 116 5.59 17.99 9.17
C GLU A 116 6.58 16.94 9.70
N LEU A 117 7.39 16.37 8.80
CA LEU A 117 8.35 15.32 9.11
C LEU A 117 9.76 15.90 9.25
N PRO A 118 10.63 15.29 10.06
CA PRO A 118 12.04 15.65 10.11
C PRO A 118 12.65 15.63 8.71
N LYS A 119 13.37 16.70 8.32
CA LYS A 119 14.00 16.79 6.99
C LYS A 119 14.88 15.59 6.68
N GLU A 120 15.60 15.12 7.69
CA GLU A 120 16.46 13.95 7.56
C GLU A 120 15.67 12.66 7.27
N PHE A 121 14.52 12.45 7.92
CA PHE A 121 13.65 11.31 7.62
C PHE A 121 13.16 11.34 6.16
N VAL A 122 12.80 12.52 5.66
CA VAL A 122 12.42 12.71 4.25
C VAL A 122 13.59 12.42 3.30
N LEU A 123 14.81 12.80 3.66
CA LEU A 123 16.00 12.51 2.88
C LEU A 123 16.31 11.01 2.85
N LEU A 124 16.16 10.30 3.97
CA LEU A 124 16.37 8.86 4.04
C LEU A 124 15.37 8.08 3.17
N ASP A 125 14.08 8.44 3.20
CA ASP A 125 13.07 7.86 2.28
C ASP A 125 13.41 8.14 0.81
N THR A 126 13.93 9.33 0.53
CA THR A 126 14.36 9.71 -0.82
C THR A 126 15.55 8.86 -1.28
N SER A 127 16.56 8.64 -0.41
CA SER A 127 17.69 7.75 -0.68
C SER A 127 17.25 6.32 -0.92
N PHE A 128 16.36 5.78 -0.07
CA PHE A 128 15.76 4.46 -0.24
C PHE A 128 15.05 4.33 -1.61
N HIS A 129 14.28 5.35 -2.00
CA HIS A 129 13.58 5.34 -3.29
C HIS A 129 14.53 5.37 -4.49
N PHE A 130 15.59 6.19 -4.44
CA PHE A 130 16.59 6.20 -5.51
C PHE A 130 17.34 4.88 -5.60
N GLN A 131 17.68 4.29 -4.46
CA GLN A 131 18.43 3.04 -4.44
C GLN A 131 17.59 1.85 -4.90
N SER A 132 16.31 1.80 -4.52
CA SER A 132 15.38 0.78 -5.03
C SER A 132 15.16 0.89 -6.55
N LEU A 133 15.17 2.11 -7.11
CA LEU A 133 15.19 2.29 -8.57
C LEU A 133 16.46 1.72 -9.21
N ALA A 134 17.64 1.94 -8.62
CA ALA A 134 18.90 1.41 -9.14
C ALA A 134 18.91 -0.14 -9.16
N VAL A 135 18.32 -0.77 -8.14
CA VAL A 135 18.11 -2.24 -8.11
C VAL A 135 17.18 -2.70 -9.24
N VAL A 136 16.09 -1.97 -9.51
CA VAL A 136 15.20 -2.27 -10.64
C VAL A 136 15.97 -2.21 -11.96
N GLU A 137 16.71 -1.14 -12.22
CA GLU A 137 17.50 -1.00 -13.46
C GLU A 137 18.55 -2.10 -13.63
N ALA A 138 19.22 -2.48 -12.53
CA ALA A 138 20.18 -3.58 -12.53
C ALA A 138 19.51 -4.94 -12.80
N SER A 139 18.30 -5.14 -12.28
CA SER A 139 17.49 -6.34 -12.55
C SER A 139 17.05 -6.45 -14.02
N GLU A 140 16.65 -5.33 -14.63
CA GLU A 140 16.25 -5.26 -16.04
C GLU A 140 17.43 -5.52 -16.98
N SER A 141 18.61 -5.02 -16.60
CA SER A 141 19.87 -5.23 -17.32
C SER A 141 20.45 -6.63 -17.13
N ARG A 142 19.92 -7.41 -16.17
CA ARG A 142 20.39 -8.75 -15.78
C ARG A 142 21.89 -8.81 -15.44
N GLU A 143 22.42 -7.74 -14.85
CA GLU A 143 23.82 -7.64 -14.46
C GLU A 143 24.02 -8.01 -12.98
N MET A 144 24.39 -9.26 -12.69
CA MET A 144 24.50 -9.75 -11.30
C MET A 144 25.44 -8.92 -10.41
N VAL A 145 26.60 -8.49 -10.91
CA VAL A 145 27.55 -7.70 -10.12
C VAL A 145 26.95 -6.35 -9.74
N ARG A 146 26.35 -5.66 -10.72
CA ARG A 146 25.67 -4.39 -10.47
C ARG A 146 24.49 -4.59 -9.54
N LEU A 147 23.68 -5.63 -9.73
CA LEU A 147 22.54 -5.95 -8.88
C LEU A 147 22.96 -6.12 -7.42
N ASN A 148 24.02 -6.89 -7.14
CA ASN A 148 24.51 -7.09 -5.78
C ASN A 148 25.01 -5.78 -5.16
N ILE A 149 25.78 -4.98 -5.90
CA ILE A 149 26.26 -3.67 -5.41
C ILE A 149 25.10 -2.74 -5.08
N GLU A 150 24.10 -2.65 -5.98
CA GLU A 150 22.95 -1.79 -5.74
C GLU A 150 22.03 -2.34 -4.64
N TYR A 151 21.98 -3.66 -4.45
CA TYR A 151 21.22 -4.28 -3.36
C TYR A 151 21.88 -4.04 -2.00
N GLU A 152 23.21 -4.16 -1.88
CA GLU A 152 23.94 -3.83 -0.65
C GLU A 152 23.73 -2.37 -0.23
N LYS A 153 23.77 -1.45 -1.20
CA LYS A 153 23.45 -0.03 -0.93
C LYS A 153 21.99 0.16 -0.49
N LEU A 154 21.05 -0.61 -1.04
CA LEU A 154 19.65 -0.54 -0.63
C LEU A 154 19.51 -0.92 0.84
N GLN A 155 20.13 -2.02 1.25
CA GLN A 155 20.17 -2.47 2.64
C GLN A 155 20.78 -1.40 3.56
N GLN A 156 21.86 -0.75 3.12
CA GLN A 156 22.45 0.36 3.87
C GLN A 156 21.46 1.51 4.12
N THR A 157 20.60 1.85 3.14
CA THR A 157 19.57 2.88 3.37
C THR A 157 18.54 2.48 4.43
N CYS A 158 18.21 1.19 4.51
CA CYS A 158 17.33 0.65 5.55
C CYS A 158 18.01 0.76 6.93
N ASP A 159 19.28 0.36 7.02
CA ASP A 159 20.06 0.41 8.27
C ASP A 159 20.22 1.83 8.80
N GLU A 160 20.56 2.80 7.94
CA GLU A 160 20.70 4.21 8.31
C GLU A 160 19.38 4.80 8.86
N CYS A 161 18.24 4.39 8.30
CA CYS A 161 16.94 4.78 8.79
C CYS A 161 16.61 4.11 10.13
N HIS A 162 16.84 2.80 10.24
CA HIS A 162 16.58 2.03 11.45
C HIS A 162 17.43 2.50 12.63
N GLU A 163 18.70 2.82 12.42
CA GLU A 163 19.60 3.30 13.47
C GLU A 163 19.06 4.56 14.17
N LYS A 164 18.41 5.45 13.41
CA LYS A 164 17.90 6.74 13.89
C LYS A 164 16.46 6.70 14.37
N TYR A 165 15.60 5.93 13.69
CA TYR A 165 14.14 6.04 13.85
C TYR A 165 13.47 4.76 14.33
N LYS A 166 14.15 3.61 14.37
CA LYS A 166 13.62 2.37 14.96
C LYS A 166 14.06 2.30 16.43
N LYS A 167 13.08 2.22 17.36
CA LYS A 167 13.37 2.00 18.79
C LYS A 167 14.18 0.70 18.90
N LYS A 168 15.32 0.75 19.60
CA LYS A 168 16.12 -0.44 19.92
C LYS A 168 15.45 -1.14 21.10
N GLU A 169 15.15 -2.43 20.95
CA GLU A 169 14.64 -3.29 22.03
C GLU A 169 15.72 -3.59 23.07
#